data_AF-A0A2E5ZIH0-F1
#
_entry.id   AF-A0A2E5ZIH0-F1
#
_cell.length_a   1.000
_cell.length_b   1.000
_cell.length_c   1.000
_cell.angle_alpha   90.00
_cell.angle_beta   90.00
_cell.angle_gamma   90.00
#
_symmetry.space_group_name_H-M   'P 1'
#
loop_
_entity.id
_entity.type
_entity.pdbx_description
1 polymer ?
#
loop_
_entity_poly.entity_id
_entity_poly.type
_entity_poly.pdbx_seq_one_letter_code
_entity_poly.pdbx_strand_id
1 'polypeptide(L)'
;MKVVHYLNQFFAGIGGEEAADHAPEYREGPLGPGVRLDELFGGSAEVVGTLLAGDNYFSMNQAAAMEVIEGLLRASGGELLIAGPAFNAGRYGLACGEVCSLAVDRLGMPAFIAMSENNPAVELHRAKVPILRTSESTSGMGQALEDMAAGTRAYQGSDGDWSDAAPLLISRGIRLNEVSPSRGSTRAIDLLLSKIEGRPYSTEWPLPEYDIVQPSDLEVTNSQPLLALVTEGGLVPTGNPERLNSGRADRWFRYPVQSMDRLLSEEFDIIHGGIDTTPSNENPNRMVPLDTARELEPNGGFSLHEHVYSTTGNQGSMPAMRKIGDEIAAELHNEGVHAVIATST
;
A
#
# COMPACT_ATOMS: atom_id res chain seq x y z
N MET A 1 2.65 30.84 15.68
CA MET A 1 1.70 29.81 15.21
C MET A 1 1.42 28.86 16.35
N LYS A 2 0.15 28.62 16.65
CA LYS A 2 -0.32 27.73 17.71
C LYS A 2 -0.47 26.32 17.17
N VAL A 3 0.25 25.38 17.75
CA VAL A 3 0.30 23.99 17.33
C VAL A 3 -0.46 23.12 18.32
N VAL A 4 -1.32 22.25 17.80
CA VAL A 4 -1.86 21.12 18.55
C VAL A 4 -1.10 19.87 18.13
N HIS A 5 -0.60 19.11 19.10
CA HIS A 5 0.17 17.89 18.85
C HIS A 5 -0.67 16.65 19.15
N TYR A 6 -0.91 15.81 18.15
CA TYR A 6 -1.59 14.52 18.33
C TYR A 6 -0.60 13.40 18.67
N LEU A 7 -0.84 12.71 19.78
CA LEU A 7 -0.03 11.60 20.29
C LEU A 7 -0.88 10.37 20.68
N ASN A 8 -0.31 9.17 20.62
CA ASN A 8 -0.94 8.03 21.29
C ASN A 8 -0.65 8.03 22.81
N GLN A 9 -1.26 7.09 23.52
CA GLN A 9 -1.09 6.94 24.97
C GLN A 9 0.37 6.76 25.39
N PHE A 10 1.17 6.05 24.58
CA PHE A 10 2.57 5.76 24.89
C PHE A 10 3.43 7.01 24.80
N PHE A 11 3.38 7.72 23.66
CA PHE A 11 4.16 8.94 23.49
C PHE A 11 3.66 10.10 24.34
N ALA A 12 2.38 10.12 24.70
CA ALA A 12 1.84 11.09 25.65
C ALA A 12 2.23 10.79 27.11
N GLY A 13 2.88 9.66 27.39
CA GLY A 13 3.33 9.27 28.73
C GLY A 13 2.20 8.77 29.65
N ILE A 14 1.10 8.29 29.09
CA ILE A 14 -0.03 7.71 29.85
C ILE A 14 0.26 6.28 30.28
N GLY A 15 0.87 5.48 29.40
CA GLY A 15 1.15 4.06 29.61
C GLY A 15 1.39 3.32 28.31
N GLY A 16 1.73 2.04 28.39
CA GLY A 16 1.92 1.15 27.25
C GLY A 16 0.61 0.53 26.74
N GLU A 17 0.61 -0.79 26.60
CA GLU A 17 -0.56 -1.55 26.12
C GLU A 17 -1.70 -1.53 27.15
N GLU A 18 -1.39 -1.45 28.45
CA GLU A 18 -2.37 -1.37 29.52
C GLU A 18 -3.23 -0.11 29.49
N ALA A 19 -2.75 0.94 28.82
CA ALA A 19 -3.45 2.20 28.64
C ALA A 19 -3.96 2.38 27.19
N ALA A 20 -3.87 1.36 26.33
CA ALA A 20 -4.24 1.47 24.93
C ALA A 20 -5.75 1.70 24.70
N ASP A 21 -6.58 1.46 25.70
CA ASP A 21 -8.03 1.75 25.69
C ASP A 21 -8.38 3.16 26.20
N HIS A 22 -7.39 4.05 26.40
CA HIS A 22 -7.63 5.42 26.86
C HIS A 22 -8.47 6.20 25.85
N ALA A 23 -9.57 6.80 26.32
CA ALA A 23 -10.45 7.61 25.49
C ALA A 23 -9.76 8.91 25.03
N PRO A 24 -10.20 9.54 23.92
CA PRO A 24 -9.62 10.79 23.47
C PRO A 24 -9.68 11.89 24.53
N GLU A 25 -8.54 12.55 24.74
CA GLU A 25 -8.37 13.59 25.74
C GLU A 25 -7.54 14.74 25.15
N TYR A 26 -7.80 15.96 25.60
CA TYR A 26 -6.95 17.11 25.32
C TYR A 26 -6.31 17.60 26.62
N ARG A 27 -5.00 17.86 26.58
CA ARG A 27 -4.26 18.49 27.67
C ARG A 27 -3.62 19.77 27.21
N GLU A 28 -3.68 20.81 28.05
CA GLU A 28 -3.00 22.07 27.78
C GLU A 28 -1.48 21.89 27.82
N GLY A 29 -0.79 22.50 26.85
CA GLY A 29 0.66 22.44 26.70
C GLY A 29 1.21 21.14 26.09
N PRO A 30 2.54 21.07 25.95
CA PRO A 30 3.23 19.95 25.34
C PRO A 30 3.35 18.74 26.27
N LEU A 31 3.22 17.53 25.72
CA LEU A 31 3.51 16.27 26.41
C LEU A 31 4.51 15.42 25.63
N GLY A 32 5.28 14.61 26.36
CA GLY A 32 6.22 13.65 25.80
C GLY A 32 7.15 14.27 24.74
N PRO A 33 7.21 13.75 23.50
CA PRO A 33 8.05 14.32 22.45
C PRO A 33 7.64 15.75 22.05
N GLY A 34 6.41 16.18 22.33
CA GLY A 34 5.94 17.54 22.11
C GLY A 34 6.71 18.59 22.90
N VAL A 35 7.28 18.23 24.05
CA VAL A 35 8.11 19.15 24.86
C VAL A 35 9.37 19.52 24.10
N ARG A 36 10.05 18.53 23.55
CA ARG A 36 11.26 18.75 22.75
C ARG A 36 10.94 19.43 21.42
N LEU A 37 9.80 19.10 20.80
CA LEU A 37 9.33 19.77 19.59
C LEU A 37 9.11 21.27 19.82
N ASP A 38 8.48 21.64 20.94
CA ASP A 38 8.24 23.02 21.34
C ASP A 38 9.55 23.80 21.52
N GLU A 39 10.53 23.22 22.22
CA GLU A 39 11.87 23.80 22.34
C GLU A 39 12.53 24.04 20.97
N LEU A 40 12.41 23.06 20.05
CA LEU A 40 13.00 23.11 18.71
C LEU A 40 12.32 24.15 17.80
N PHE A 41 11.11 24.60 18.11
CA PHE A 41 10.52 25.73 17.41
C PHE A 41 11.25 27.04 17.71
N GLY A 42 11.95 27.16 18.85
CA GLY A 42 12.74 28.35 19.18
C GLY A 42 11.93 29.65 19.14
N GLY A 43 10.65 29.59 19.47
CA GLY A 43 9.72 30.73 19.47
C GLY A 43 9.03 31.04 18.13
N SER A 44 9.31 30.30 17.05
CA SER A 44 8.59 30.46 15.77
C SER A 44 7.16 29.88 15.79
N ALA A 45 6.94 28.88 16.64
CA ALA A 45 5.66 28.24 16.93
C ALA A 45 5.64 27.81 18.40
N GLU A 46 4.45 27.46 18.90
CA GLU A 46 4.22 27.04 20.29
C GLU A 46 3.22 25.88 20.30
N VAL A 47 3.52 24.81 21.03
CA VAL A 47 2.59 23.71 21.28
C VAL A 47 1.61 24.12 22.39
N VAL A 48 0.44 24.60 21.99
CA VAL A 48 -0.60 25.08 22.93
C VAL A 48 -1.38 23.94 23.59
N GLY A 49 -1.33 22.74 23.01
CA GLY A 49 -1.88 21.56 23.64
C GLY A 49 -1.61 20.26 22.92
N THR A 50 -1.84 19.18 23.66
CA THR A 50 -1.66 17.81 23.20
C THR A 50 -3.02 17.12 23.16
N LEU A 51 -3.41 16.67 21.97
CA LEU A 51 -4.52 15.77 21.78
C LEU A 51 -3.99 14.33 21.84
N LEU A 52 -4.65 13.45 22.58
CA LEU A 52 -4.20 12.06 22.66
C LEU A 52 -5.35 11.06 22.71
N ALA A 53 -5.13 9.87 22.17
CA ALA A 53 -6.05 8.74 22.26
C ALA A 53 -5.27 7.43 22.34
N GLY A 54 -5.85 6.43 23.00
CA GLY A 54 -5.30 5.09 23.02
C GLY A 54 -5.44 4.38 21.67
N ASP A 55 -4.40 3.66 21.25
CA ASP A 55 -4.37 2.96 19.96
C ASP A 55 -5.52 1.95 19.80
N ASN A 56 -5.87 1.21 20.86
CA ASN A 56 -6.96 0.23 20.85
C ASN A 56 -8.32 0.93 20.82
N TYR A 57 -8.48 1.98 21.64
CA TYR A 57 -9.71 2.75 21.68
C TYR A 57 -10.05 3.33 20.30
N PHE A 58 -9.07 4.00 19.67
CA PHE A 58 -9.27 4.62 18.37
C PHE A 58 -9.59 3.59 17.29
N SER A 59 -8.83 2.48 17.26
CA SER A 59 -9.04 1.42 16.27
C SER A 59 -10.39 0.72 16.38
N MET A 60 -10.94 0.58 17.59
CA MET A 60 -12.22 -0.09 17.81
C MET A 60 -13.44 0.86 17.77
N ASN A 61 -13.24 2.15 18.03
CA ASN A 61 -14.32 3.14 18.20
C ASN A 61 -14.14 4.36 17.30
N GLN A 62 -13.59 4.18 16.10
CA GLN A 62 -13.15 5.27 15.22
C GLN A 62 -14.19 6.38 15.05
N ALA A 63 -15.45 6.06 14.73
CA ALA A 63 -16.49 7.07 14.55
C ALA A 63 -16.72 7.95 15.80
N ALA A 64 -16.84 7.33 16.97
CA ALA A 64 -17.04 8.04 18.24
C ALA A 64 -15.79 8.82 18.65
N ALA A 65 -14.60 8.24 18.46
CA ALA A 65 -13.33 8.90 18.74
C ALA A 65 -13.18 10.17 17.89
N MET A 66 -13.50 10.09 16.60
CA MET A 66 -13.40 11.21 15.67
C MET A 66 -14.38 12.34 15.98
N GLU A 67 -15.58 12.04 16.47
CA GLU A 67 -16.54 13.06 16.91
C GLU A 67 -16.01 13.84 18.13
N VAL A 68 -15.46 13.13 19.12
CA VAL A 68 -14.85 13.74 20.31
C VAL A 68 -13.63 14.59 19.90
N ILE A 69 -12.75 14.03 19.08
CA ILE A 69 -11.54 14.70 18.60
C ILE A 69 -11.89 15.97 17.82
N GLU A 70 -12.91 15.94 16.95
CA GLU A 70 -13.37 17.12 16.23
C GLU A 70 -13.78 18.24 17.20
N GLY A 71 -14.54 17.90 18.24
CA GLY A 71 -14.95 18.85 19.28
C GLY A 71 -13.75 19.44 20.03
N LEU A 72 -12.79 18.61 20.42
CA LEU A 72 -11.57 19.04 21.11
C LEU A 72 -10.71 19.95 20.24
N LEU A 73 -10.51 19.62 18.97
CA LEU A 73 -9.75 20.45 18.04
C LEU A 73 -10.41 21.81 17.82
N ARG A 74 -11.75 21.86 17.66
CA ARG A 74 -12.48 23.14 17.56
C ARG A 74 -12.31 24.02 18.81
N ALA A 75 -12.26 23.41 19.99
CA ALA A 75 -12.11 24.11 21.26
C ALA A 75 -10.66 24.53 21.56
N SER A 76 -9.66 23.86 20.96
CA SER A 76 -8.23 24.06 21.27
C SER A 76 -7.68 25.44 20.91
N GLY A 77 -8.27 26.12 19.91
CA GLY A 77 -7.73 27.35 19.35
C GLY A 77 -6.39 27.20 18.62
N GLY A 78 -6.04 25.96 18.22
CA GLY A 78 -4.87 25.67 17.38
C GLY A 78 -5.00 26.18 15.95
N GLU A 79 -3.87 26.50 15.34
CA GLU A 79 -3.75 26.97 13.95
C GLU A 79 -3.17 25.88 13.03
N LEU A 80 -2.43 24.91 13.58
CA LEU A 80 -1.80 23.80 12.88
C LEU A 80 -1.90 22.55 13.74
N LEU A 81 -2.27 21.42 13.13
CA LEU A 81 -2.21 20.11 13.76
C LEU A 81 -0.98 19.33 13.28
N ILE A 82 -0.20 18.82 14.22
CA ILE A 82 0.92 17.93 13.94
C ILE A 82 0.62 16.58 14.58
N ALA A 83 0.76 15.49 13.83
CA ALA A 83 0.57 14.14 14.37
C ALA A 83 1.84 13.29 14.24
N GLY A 84 2.11 12.44 15.23
CA GLY A 84 3.33 11.61 15.28
C GLY A 84 4.45 12.22 16.13
N PRO A 85 5.71 11.79 15.99
CA PRO A 85 6.18 10.85 14.98
C PRO A 85 5.67 9.42 15.26
N ALA A 86 5.01 8.83 14.26
CA ALA A 86 4.45 7.49 14.35
C ALA A 86 5.42 6.38 13.90
N PHE A 87 6.53 6.74 13.24
CA PHE A 87 7.49 5.78 12.69
C PHE A 87 6.78 4.67 11.89
N ASN A 88 7.12 3.40 12.08
CA ASN A 88 6.40 2.27 11.47
C ASN A 88 5.26 1.69 12.35
N ALA A 89 4.72 2.45 13.31
CA ALA A 89 3.62 1.97 14.16
C ALA A 89 2.29 1.99 13.39
N GLY A 90 1.74 0.81 13.10
CA GLY A 90 0.53 0.65 12.27
C GLY A 90 -0.72 1.32 12.84
N ARG A 91 -1.21 0.89 14.01
CA ARG A 91 -2.44 1.43 14.64
C ARG A 91 -2.34 2.94 14.87
N TYR A 92 -1.22 3.37 15.46
CA TYR A 92 -0.98 4.77 15.75
C TYR A 92 -0.84 5.62 14.47
N GLY A 93 -0.15 5.12 13.45
CA GLY A 93 -0.01 5.80 12.15
C GLY A 93 -1.34 6.02 11.45
N LEU A 94 -2.23 5.01 11.48
CA LEU A 94 -3.60 5.13 10.96
C LEU A 94 -4.39 6.19 11.73
N ALA A 95 -4.31 6.21 13.06
CA ALA A 95 -4.96 7.24 13.86
C ALA A 95 -4.44 8.66 13.54
N CYS A 96 -3.13 8.83 13.37
CA CYS A 96 -2.54 10.09 12.93
C CYS A 96 -3.10 10.53 11.57
N GLY A 97 -3.19 9.60 10.62
CA GLY A 97 -3.75 9.81 9.29
C GLY A 97 -5.19 10.32 9.31
N GLU A 98 -6.04 9.63 10.05
CA GLU A 98 -7.45 9.95 10.22
C GLU A 98 -7.66 11.32 10.88
N VAL A 99 -6.97 11.57 12.01
CA VAL A 99 -7.10 12.82 12.76
C VAL A 99 -6.61 14.02 11.95
N CYS A 100 -5.50 13.91 11.21
CA CYS A 100 -5.05 14.96 10.32
C CYS A 100 -5.99 15.16 9.12
N SER A 101 -6.55 14.08 8.56
CA SER A 101 -7.52 14.17 7.47
C SER A 101 -8.78 14.91 7.91
N LEU A 102 -9.26 14.65 9.13
CA LEU A 102 -10.38 15.36 9.75
C LEU A 102 -10.10 16.85 9.92
N ALA A 103 -8.92 17.21 10.44
CA ALA A 103 -8.52 18.60 10.60
C ALA A 103 -8.58 19.35 9.26
N VAL A 104 -8.03 18.76 8.20
CA VAL A 104 -8.02 19.37 6.86
C VAL A 104 -9.43 19.45 6.29
N ASP A 105 -10.16 18.34 6.23
CA ASP A 105 -11.43 18.26 5.49
C ASP A 105 -12.58 18.97 6.20
N ARG A 106 -12.66 18.87 7.54
CA ARG A 106 -13.84 19.31 8.31
C ARG A 106 -13.62 20.59 9.10
N LEU A 107 -12.36 20.92 9.40
CA LEU A 107 -12.00 22.13 10.16
C LEU A 107 -11.31 23.18 9.29
N GLY A 108 -10.81 22.81 8.10
CA GLY A 108 -9.96 23.69 7.30
C GLY A 108 -8.65 24.04 8.01
N MET A 109 -8.27 23.25 9.01
CA MET A 109 -7.05 23.44 9.78
C MET A 109 -5.91 22.69 9.05
N PRO A 110 -4.81 23.37 8.69
CA PRO A 110 -3.67 22.69 8.09
C PRO A 110 -3.14 21.63 9.05
N ALA A 111 -2.65 20.53 8.49
CA ALA A 111 -2.09 19.45 9.26
C ALA A 111 -0.99 18.72 8.49
N PHE A 112 -0.06 18.12 9.22
CA PHE A 112 0.88 17.15 8.66
C PHE A 112 1.17 16.03 9.65
N ILE A 113 1.69 14.94 9.12
CA ILE A 113 2.03 13.74 9.90
C ILE A 113 3.53 13.49 9.78
N ALA A 114 4.16 12.93 10.80
CA ALA A 114 5.50 12.38 10.70
C ALA A 114 5.47 10.86 10.88
N MET A 115 5.90 10.09 9.87
CA MET A 115 5.95 8.62 9.93
C MET A 115 6.96 8.01 8.93
N SER A 116 7.21 6.71 9.06
CA SER A 116 8.03 5.93 8.11
C SER A 116 7.30 5.74 6.79
N GLU A 117 8.03 5.65 5.68
CA GLU A 117 7.48 5.30 4.36
C GLU A 117 6.77 3.94 4.35
N ASN A 118 7.21 3.01 5.20
CA ASN A 118 6.63 1.67 5.31
C ASN A 118 5.36 1.63 6.17
N ASN A 119 4.94 2.75 6.77
CA ASN A 119 3.75 2.78 7.58
C ASN A 119 2.49 2.61 6.70
N PRO A 120 1.54 1.72 7.05
CA PRO A 120 0.34 1.49 6.24
C PRO A 120 -0.53 2.74 6.01
N ALA A 121 -0.42 3.75 6.86
CA ALA A 121 -1.14 5.01 6.71
C ALA A 121 -0.61 5.90 5.56
N VAL A 122 0.62 5.66 5.07
CA VAL A 122 1.22 6.48 4.00
C VAL A 122 0.38 6.44 2.73
N GLU A 123 0.10 5.26 2.20
CA GLU A 123 -0.67 5.13 0.95
C GLU A 123 -2.12 5.63 1.09
N LEU A 124 -2.69 5.55 2.29
CA LEU A 124 -4.05 5.97 2.56
C LEU A 124 -4.20 7.50 2.64
N HIS A 125 -3.18 8.21 3.16
CA HIS A 125 -3.31 9.62 3.49
C HIS A 125 -2.39 10.57 2.71
N ARG A 126 -1.30 10.10 2.06
CA ARG A 126 -0.30 10.97 1.40
C ARG A 126 -0.88 11.89 0.32
N ALA A 127 -1.94 11.46 -0.36
CA ALA A 127 -2.62 12.30 -1.35
C ALA A 127 -3.31 13.50 -0.70
N LYS A 128 -3.81 13.35 0.53
CA LYS A 128 -4.60 14.36 1.24
C LYS A 128 -3.75 15.20 2.18
N VAL A 129 -2.95 14.55 3.03
CA VAL A 129 -2.18 15.17 4.10
C VAL A 129 -0.68 15.05 3.79
N PRO A 130 0.13 16.11 3.91
CA PRO A 130 1.58 16.03 3.85
C PRO A 130 2.13 15.11 4.94
N ILE A 131 3.12 14.27 4.57
CA ILE A 131 3.75 13.34 5.50
C ILE A 131 5.25 13.58 5.49
N LEU A 132 5.82 14.00 6.62
CA LEU A 132 7.27 14.06 6.83
C LEU A 132 7.81 12.65 7.07
N ARG A 133 8.91 12.32 6.39
CA ARG A 133 9.59 11.04 6.49
C ARG A 133 10.32 10.92 7.83
N THR A 134 10.16 9.79 8.49
CA THR A 134 10.95 9.41 9.67
C THR A 134 11.66 8.08 9.44
N SER A 135 12.55 7.70 10.37
CA SER A 135 13.04 6.32 10.48
C SER A 135 11.90 5.33 10.78
N GLU A 136 12.21 4.03 10.74
CA GLU A 136 11.24 2.97 11.05
C GLU A 136 10.94 2.82 12.56
N SER A 137 11.86 3.24 13.42
CA SER A 137 11.74 3.08 14.88
C SER A 137 12.11 4.35 15.64
N THR A 138 11.80 4.33 16.94
CA THR A 138 11.99 5.45 17.88
C THR A 138 13.45 5.83 18.11
N SER A 139 14.42 5.04 17.65
CA SER A 139 15.84 5.43 17.70
C SER A 139 16.14 6.71 16.92
N GLY A 140 15.33 7.03 15.89
CA GLY A 140 15.42 8.28 15.13
C GLY A 140 14.58 9.43 15.67
N MET A 141 14.08 9.36 16.91
CA MET A 141 13.22 10.40 17.51
C MET A 141 13.82 11.81 17.44
N GLY A 142 15.11 11.96 17.76
CA GLY A 142 15.76 13.27 17.74
C GLY A 142 15.67 13.94 16.36
N GLN A 143 16.07 13.21 15.31
CA GLN A 143 16.00 13.71 13.94
C GLN A 143 14.56 13.96 13.49
N ALA A 144 13.62 13.05 13.82
CA ALA A 144 12.22 13.23 13.47
C ALA A 144 11.65 14.54 14.04
N LEU A 145 11.97 14.89 15.29
CA LEU A 145 11.51 16.14 15.90
C LEU A 145 12.19 17.37 15.29
N GLU A 146 13.47 17.29 14.93
CA GLU A 146 14.17 18.36 14.20
C GLU A 146 13.54 18.61 12.83
N ASP A 147 13.21 17.54 12.09
CA ASP A 147 12.57 17.62 10.78
C ASP A 147 11.12 18.13 10.89
N MET A 148 10.38 17.72 11.93
CA MET A 148 9.04 18.27 12.22
C MET A 148 9.08 19.78 12.51
N ALA A 149 10.08 20.22 13.29
CA ALA A 149 10.29 21.64 13.55
C ALA A 149 10.71 22.41 12.28
N ALA A 150 11.57 21.82 11.45
CA ALA A 150 11.99 22.39 10.18
C ALA A 150 10.83 22.48 9.18
N GLY A 151 10.02 21.42 9.04
CA GLY A 151 8.83 21.39 8.20
C GLY A 151 7.80 22.44 8.61
N THR A 152 7.61 22.63 9.92
CA THR A 152 6.73 23.69 10.44
C THR A 152 7.24 25.08 10.05
N ARG A 153 8.54 25.36 10.21
CA ARG A 153 9.14 26.64 9.80
C ARG A 153 9.06 26.87 8.29
N ALA A 154 9.28 25.83 7.49
CA ALA A 154 9.16 25.89 6.04
C ALA A 154 7.72 26.26 5.64
N TYR A 155 6.72 25.58 6.21
CA TYR A 155 5.30 25.89 5.99
C TYR A 155 4.95 27.35 6.31
N GLN A 156 5.47 27.88 7.43
CA GLN A 156 5.28 29.29 7.79
C GLN A 156 5.97 30.25 6.80
N GLY A 157 7.17 29.92 6.35
CA GLY A 157 7.94 30.75 5.41
C GLY A 157 7.37 30.78 4.00
N SER A 158 6.68 29.71 3.59
CA SER A 158 6.06 29.54 2.27
C SER A 158 4.59 30.03 2.20
N ASP A 159 4.13 30.87 3.14
CA ASP A 159 2.74 31.36 3.22
C ASP A 159 1.69 30.23 3.18
N GLY A 160 1.96 29.14 3.88
CA GLY A 160 1.06 28.00 4.00
C GLY A 160 1.15 26.97 2.87
N ASP A 161 2.21 27.02 2.06
CA ASP A 161 2.56 25.98 1.10
C ASP A 161 3.65 25.03 1.65
N TRP A 162 3.71 23.80 1.13
CA TRP A 162 4.62 22.76 1.60
C TRP A 162 5.88 22.59 0.74
N SER A 163 6.09 23.44 -0.28
CA SER A 163 7.18 23.31 -1.26
C SER A 163 8.56 23.41 -0.62
N ASP A 164 8.76 24.33 0.33
CA ASP A 164 10.06 24.46 1.00
C ASP A 164 10.36 23.27 1.93
N ALA A 165 9.32 22.51 2.33
CA ALA A 165 9.46 21.27 3.09
C ALA A 165 9.62 20.03 2.20
N ALA A 166 9.56 20.14 0.87
CA ALA A 166 9.56 19.01 -0.06
C ALA A 166 10.68 17.97 0.18
N PRO A 167 11.93 18.34 0.53
CA PRO A 167 12.98 17.35 0.81
C PRO A 167 12.67 16.45 2.03
N LEU A 168 11.86 16.92 2.97
CA LEU A 168 11.49 16.20 4.18
C LEU A 168 10.26 15.32 3.97
N LEU A 169 9.47 15.58 2.91
CA LEU A 169 8.19 14.93 2.69
C LEU A 169 8.34 13.59 1.95
N ILE A 170 7.45 12.66 2.28
CA ILE A 170 7.11 11.52 1.45
C ILE A 170 6.31 12.03 0.25
N SER A 171 6.60 11.50 -0.93
CA SER A 171 5.92 11.89 -2.17
C SER A 171 4.41 11.67 -2.04
N ARG A 172 3.64 12.73 -2.31
CA ARG A 172 2.17 12.72 -2.25
C ARG A 172 1.51 12.00 -3.44
N GLY A 173 2.29 11.61 -4.45
CA GLY A 173 1.76 11.02 -5.69
C GLY A 173 0.94 11.99 -6.56
N ILE A 174 0.90 13.27 -6.19
CA ILE A 174 0.17 14.31 -6.95
C ILE A 174 1.05 14.76 -8.11
N ARG A 175 0.48 14.72 -9.32
CA ARG A 175 1.13 15.25 -10.52
C ARG A 175 0.69 16.70 -10.73
N LEU A 176 1.67 17.60 -10.66
CA LEU A 176 1.47 19.01 -10.97
C LEU A 176 2.07 19.30 -12.34
N ASN A 177 1.43 20.17 -13.11
CA ASN A 177 2.00 20.66 -14.35
C ASN A 177 3.01 21.75 -14.03
N GLU A 178 4.26 21.54 -14.40
CA GLU A 178 5.34 22.50 -14.23
C GLU A 178 5.95 22.87 -15.59
N VAL A 179 6.32 24.14 -15.77
CA VAL A 179 7.10 24.59 -16.92
C VAL A 179 8.58 24.52 -16.56
N SER A 180 9.27 23.49 -17.06
CA SER A 180 10.71 23.35 -16.84
C SER A 180 11.50 24.38 -17.66
N PRO A 181 12.55 25.00 -17.09
CA PRO A 181 13.43 25.91 -17.83
C PRO A 181 14.32 25.21 -18.87
N SER A 182 14.41 23.88 -18.83
CA SER A 182 15.20 23.07 -19.77
C SER A 182 14.31 22.14 -20.59
N ARG A 183 14.71 21.83 -21.82
CA ARG A 183 13.96 20.90 -22.69
C ARG A 183 14.14 19.46 -22.20
N GLY A 184 13.09 18.65 -22.31
CA GLY A 184 13.13 17.23 -21.90
C GLY A 184 14.26 16.44 -22.55
N SER A 185 14.58 16.73 -23.82
CA SER A 185 15.71 16.11 -24.52
C SER A 185 17.06 16.40 -23.85
N THR A 186 17.28 17.62 -23.36
CA THR A 186 18.54 18.01 -22.70
C THR A 186 18.67 17.28 -21.38
N ARG A 187 17.61 17.31 -20.56
CA ARG A 187 17.59 16.63 -19.26
C ARG A 187 17.81 15.12 -19.40
N ALA A 188 17.19 14.48 -20.41
CA ALA A 188 17.36 13.07 -20.69
C ALA A 188 18.81 12.70 -21.08
N ILE A 189 19.46 13.54 -21.89
CA ILE A 189 20.87 13.33 -22.27
C ILE A 189 21.79 13.56 -21.06
N ASP A 190 21.55 14.60 -20.26
CA ASP A 190 22.34 14.88 -19.05
C ASP A 190 22.25 13.71 -18.05
N LEU A 191 21.05 13.16 -17.88
CA LEU A 191 20.80 11.97 -17.06
C LEU A 191 21.59 10.75 -17.58
N LEU A 192 21.55 10.51 -18.90
CA LEU A 192 22.29 9.42 -19.53
C LEU A 192 23.80 9.57 -19.36
N LEU A 193 24.35 10.75 -19.61
CA LEU A 193 25.78 11.03 -19.47
C LEU A 193 26.21 10.87 -18.01
N SER A 194 25.41 11.35 -17.06
CA SER A 194 25.68 11.18 -15.62
C SER A 194 25.72 9.70 -15.24
N LYS A 195 24.79 8.90 -15.77
CA LYS A 195 24.76 7.44 -15.57
C LYS A 195 25.98 6.74 -16.17
N ILE A 196 26.38 7.09 -17.40
CA ILE A 196 27.55 6.50 -18.07
C ILE A 196 28.84 6.81 -17.31
N GLU A 197 28.94 8.01 -16.75
CA GLU A 197 30.14 8.47 -16.04
C GLU A 197 30.15 8.14 -14.54
N GLY A 198 29.08 7.52 -14.02
CA GLY A 198 28.95 7.19 -12.60
C GLY A 198 28.79 8.41 -11.69
N ARG A 199 28.34 9.55 -12.21
CA ARG A 199 28.01 10.75 -11.42
C ARG A 199 26.67 10.55 -10.70
N PRO A 200 26.46 11.17 -9.52
CA PRO A 200 25.14 11.19 -8.89
C PRO A 200 24.10 11.77 -9.85
N TYR A 201 22.95 11.11 -9.95
CA TYR A 201 21.85 11.56 -10.77
C TYR A 201 20.52 11.29 -10.08
N SER A 202 19.52 12.12 -10.40
CA SER A 202 18.13 11.92 -10.00
C SER A 202 17.26 11.88 -11.24
N THR A 203 16.30 10.96 -11.27
CA THR A 203 15.30 10.87 -12.33
C THR A 203 14.09 11.72 -11.96
N GLU A 204 13.58 12.51 -12.90
CA GLU A 204 12.29 13.22 -12.73
C GLU A 204 11.11 12.25 -12.64
N TRP A 205 11.31 11.01 -13.11
CA TRP A 205 10.34 9.93 -13.03
C TRP A 205 10.86 8.87 -12.05
N PRO A 206 10.32 8.75 -10.83
CA PRO A 206 10.68 7.64 -9.95
C PRO A 206 10.38 6.34 -10.70
N LEU A 207 11.39 5.47 -10.79
CA LEU A 207 11.18 4.15 -11.36
C LEU A 207 10.24 3.38 -10.43
N PRO A 208 9.26 2.62 -10.96
CA PRO A 208 8.47 1.74 -10.12
C PRO A 208 9.40 0.76 -9.40
N GLU A 209 9.19 0.60 -8.10
CA GLU A 209 9.76 -0.51 -7.35
C GLU A 209 9.01 -1.77 -7.74
N TYR A 210 9.73 -2.76 -8.25
CA TYR A 210 9.18 -4.06 -8.54
C TYR A 210 9.49 -4.98 -7.36
N ASP A 211 8.46 -5.59 -6.78
CA ASP A 211 8.65 -6.68 -5.83
C ASP A 211 9.42 -7.81 -6.53
N ILE A 212 10.59 -8.14 -5.99
CA ILE A 212 11.32 -9.33 -6.42
C ILE A 212 10.77 -10.50 -5.62
N VAL A 213 9.87 -11.27 -6.22
CA VAL A 213 9.40 -12.53 -5.63
C VAL A 213 10.47 -13.59 -5.85
N GLN A 214 11.00 -14.14 -4.76
CA GLN A 214 11.89 -15.29 -4.84
C GLN A 214 11.12 -16.48 -5.41
N PRO A 215 11.63 -17.15 -6.45
CA PRO A 215 11.04 -18.39 -6.94
C PRO A 215 10.92 -19.41 -5.80
N SER A 216 9.88 -20.24 -5.84
CA SER A 216 9.75 -21.35 -4.89
C SER A 216 10.89 -22.36 -5.13
N ASP A 217 11.54 -22.79 -4.05
CA ASP A 217 12.41 -23.97 -4.03
C ASP A 217 11.52 -25.22 -4.13
N LEU A 218 10.96 -25.47 -5.31
CA LEU A 218 10.03 -26.57 -5.54
C LEU A 218 10.75 -27.91 -5.38
N GLU A 219 10.68 -28.50 -4.18
CA GLU A 219 11.18 -29.84 -3.88
C GLU A 219 10.03 -30.86 -3.91
N VAL A 220 9.79 -31.45 -5.09
CA VAL A 220 8.82 -32.54 -5.20
C VAL A 220 9.46 -33.86 -4.75
N THR A 221 9.18 -34.25 -3.52
CA THR A 221 9.68 -35.51 -2.92
C THR A 221 8.76 -36.71 -3.14
N ASN A 222 7.52 -36.46 -3.57
CA ASN A 222 6.53 -37.49 -3.83
C ASN A 222 6.80 -38.17 -5.19
N SER A 223 6.71 -39.50 -5.26
CA SER A 223 6.93 -40.25 -6.51
C SER A 223 5.77 -40.14 -7.50
N GLN A 224 4.60 -39.67 -7.05
CA GLN A 224 3.50 -39.21 -7.90
C GLN A 224 2.86 -37.96 -7.30
N PRO A 225 3.42 -36.76 -7.53
CA PRO A 225 2.79 -35.51 -7.13
C PRO A 225 1.45 -35.31 -7.82
N LEU A 226 0.54 -34.66 -7.10
CA LEU A 226 -0.67 -34.10 -7.67
C LEU A 226 -0.35 -32.71 -8.24
N LEU A 227 -0.52 -32.54 -9.56
CA LEU A 227 -0.23 -31.32 -10.31
C LEU A 227 -1.53 -30.56 -10.61
N ALA A 228 -1.58 -29.26 -10.31
CA ALA A 228 -2.70 -28.40 -10.70
C ALA A 228 -2.32 -27.39 -11.79
N LEU A 229 -3.34 -26.96 -12.54
CA LEU A 229 -3.23 -25.89 -13.54
C LEU A 229 -3.95 -24.65 -13.02
N VAL A 230 -3.24 -23.53 -13.01
CA VAL A 230 -3.76 -22.21 -12.65
C VAL A 230 -3.49 -21.27 -13.82
N THR A 231 -4.43 -20.37 -14.13
CA THR A 231 -4.25 -19.37 -15.17
C THR A 231 -4.71 -17.99 -14.74
N GLU A 232 -3.90 -17.00 -15.09
CA GLU A 232 -4.29 -15.59 -15.07
C GLU A 232 -4.78 -15.10 -16.43
N GLY A 233 -4.90 -15.99 -17.42
CA GLY A 233 -5.36 -15.71 -18.77
C GLY A 233 -6.88 -15.61 -18.93
N GLY A 234 -7.66 -15.72 -17.86
CA GLY A 234 -9.11 -15.56 -17.92
C GLY A 234 -9.82 -16.64 -18.73
N LEU A 235 -9.52 -17.92 -18.46
CA LEU A 235 -10.32 -19.04 -18.95
C LEU A 235 -11.72 -19.00 -18.31
N VAL A 236 -12.77 -19.07 -19.11
CA VAL A 236 -14.17 -19.13 -18.67
C VAL A 236 -14.97 -20.05 -19.59
N PRO A 237 -16.10 -20.63 -19.15
CA PRO A 237 -17.04 -21.27 -20.05
C PRO A 237 -17.53 -20.28 -21.11
N THR A 238 -17.82 -20.77 -22.32
CA THR A 238 -18.25 -19.91 -23.43
C THR A 238 -19.41 -19.00 -23.03
N GLY A 239 -19.26 -17.70 -23.30
CA GLY A 239 -20.22 -16.67 -22.92
C GLY A 239 -20.04 -16.11 -21.50
N ASN A 240 -19.05 -16.57 -20.75
CA ASN A 240 -18.66 -16.06 -19.42
C ASN A 240 -19.85 -15.93 -18.44
N PRO A 241 -20.52 -17.04 -18.08
CA PRO A 241 -21.74 -16.99 -17.29
C PRO A 241 -21.53 -16.42 -15.88
N GLU A 242 -20.36 -16.63 -15.29
CA GLU A 242 -19.96 -16.10 -13.98
C GLU A 242 -19.57 -14.62 -14.02
N ARG A 243 -19.47 -14.04 -15.23
CA ARG A 243 -19.10 -12.64 -15.47
C ARG A 243 -17.77 -12.26 -14.83
N LEU A 244 -16.77 -13.13 -14.99
CA LEU A 244 -15.40 -12.77 -14.65
C LEU A 244 -15.00 -11.52 -15.43
N ASN A 245 -14.38 -10.55 -14.77
CA ASN A 245 -13.93 -9.34 -15.42
C ASN A 245 -12.77 -9.67 -16.38
N SER A 246 -12.71 -9.02 -17.55
CA SER A 246 -11.60 -9.14 -18.50
C SER A 246 -10.30 -8.44 -18.05
N GLY A 247 -10.19 -8.12 -16.76
CA GLY A 247 -9.17 -7.28 -16.14
C GLY A 247 -9.70 -6.64 -14.87
N ARG A 248 -8.80 -6.29 -13.95
CA ARG A 248 -9.15 -5.83 -12.59
C ARG A 248 -10.03 -6.83 -11.85
N ALA A 249 -9.80 -8.13 -12.04
CA ALA A 249 -10.56 -9.15 -11.32
C ALA A 249 -10.38 -9.00 -9.80
N ASP A 250 -11.48 -9.18 -9.09
CA ASP A 250 -11.55 -9.21 -7.62
C ASP A 250 -11.92 -10.60 -7.09
N ARG A 251 -12.01 -11.58 -8.00
CA ARG A 251 -12.50 -12.95 -7.78
C ARG A 251 -11.80 -13.90 -8.75
N TRP A 252 -11.94 -15.19 -8.47
CA TRP A 252 -11.45 -16.29 -9.29
C TRP A 252 -12.50 -17.41 -9.32
N PHE A 253 -12.35 -18.34 -10.26
CA PHE A 253 -13.23 -19.49 -10.41
C PHE A 253 -12.42 -20.75 -10.67
N ARG A 254 -13.03 -21.91 -10.44
CA ARG A 254 -12.45 -23.20 -10.82
C ARG A 254 -13.43 -23.99 -11.67
N TYR A 255 -12.92 -24.73 -12.64
CA TYR A 255 -13.71 -25.51 -13.58
C TYR A 255 -13.26 -26.97 -13.59
N PRO A 256 -14.20 -27.93 -13.53
CA PRO A 256 -13.86 -29.35 -13.57
C PRO A 256 -13.34 -29.74 -14.96
N VAL A 257 -12.20 -30.44 -14.99
CA VAL A 257 -11.53 -30.93 -16.21
C VAL A 257 -11.13 -32.40 -16.12
N GLN A 258 -11.58 -33.11 -15.07
CA GLN A 258 -11.22 -34.52 -14.85
C GLN A 258 -11.55 -35.41 -16.06
N SER A 259 -12.72 -35.21 -16.68
CA SER A 259 -13.20 -35.99 -17.82
C SER A 259 -12.73 -35.46 -19.17
N MET A 260 -11.86 -34.46 -19.19
CA MET A 260 -11.44 -33.77 -20.41
C MET A 260 -9.99 -34.13 -20.76
N ASP A 261 -9.80 -34.58 -22.01
CA ASP A 261 -8.47 -34.79 -22.58
C ASP A 261 -7.85 -33.45 -23.06
N ARG A 262 -8.69 -32.46 -23.37
CA ARG A 262 -8.28 -31.12 -23.82
C ARG A 262 -9.42 -30.12 -23.61
N LEU A 263 -9.08 -28.83 -23.59
CA LEU A 263 -10.07 -27.75 -23.66
C LEU A 263 -10.53 -27.54 -25.11
N LEU A 264 -11.84 -27.34 -25.30
CA LEU A 264 -12.47 -27.12 -26.60
C LEU A 264 -12.88 -25.65 -26.78
N SER A 265 -12.65 -25.10 -27.98
CA SER A 265 -12.96 -23.71 -28.33
C SER A 265 -14.45 -23.36 -28.27
N GLU A 266 -15.31 -24.36 -28.38
CA GLU A 266 -16.77 -24.25 -28.33
C GLU A 266 -17.32 -24.28 -26.89
N GLU A 267 -16.49 -24.66 -25.92
CA GLU A 267 -16.87 -24.77 -24.50
C GLU A 267 -16.20 -23.72 -23.62
N PHE A 268 -15.05 -23.19 -24.05
CA PHE A 268 -14.26 -22.24 -23.28
C PHE A 268 -13.82 -21.02 -24.09
N ASP A 269 -13.91 -19.86 -23.46
CA ASP A 269 -13.37 -18.59 -23.94
C ASP A 269 -12.18 -18.14 -23.07
N ILE A 270 -11.28 -17.37 -23.67
CA ILE A 270 -10.21 -16.60 -23.05
C ILE A 270 -10.60 -15.12 -23.15
N ILE A 271 -10.85 -14.50 -21.99
CA ILE A 271 -11.39 -13.12 -21.90
C ILE A 271 -10.36 -12.07 -21.47
N HIS A 272 -9.08 -12.39 -21.43
CA HIS A 272 -8.05 -11.48 -20.92
C HIS A 272 -7.91 -10.20 -21.77
N GLY A 273 -8.26 -9.05 -21.21
CA GLY A 273 -8.27 -7.76 -21.91
C GLY A 273 -6.89 -7.13 -22.11
N GLY A 274 -5.81 -7.79 -21.68
CA GLY A 274 -4.43 -7.35 -21.88
C GLY A 274 -3.74 -7.90 -23.13
N ILE A 275 -4.37 -8.83 -23.86
CA ILE A 275 -3.78 -9.50 -25.04
C ILE A 275 -4.80 -9.67 -26.18
N ASP A 276 -4.29 -9.98 -27.37
CA ASP A 276 -5.13 -10.54 -28.44
C ASP A 276 -5.50 -11.99 -28.10
N THR A 277 -6.77 -12.21 -27.76
CA THR A 277 -7.27 -13.52 -27.35
C THR A 277 -7.64 -14.43 -28.51
N THR A 278 -7.61 -13.95 -29.76
CA THR A 278 -8.00 -14.73 -30.95
C THR A 278 -7.28 -16.08 -31.03
N PRO A 279 -5.94 -16.16 -30.91
CA PRO A 279 -5.22 -17.43 -31.03
C PRO A 279 -5.53 -18.41 -29.89
N SER A 280 -5.85 -17.88 -28.70
CA SER A 280 -6.19 -18.68 -27.53
C SER A 280 -7.67 -19.08 -27.53
N ASN A 281 -8.56 -18.33 -28.18
CA ASN A 281 -9.93 -18.76 -28.43
C ASN A 281 -10.03 -19.80 -29.54
N GLU A 282 -9.14 -19.73 -30.55
CA GLU A 282 -9.00 -20.81 -31.54
C GLU A 282 -8.49 -22.12 -30.94
N ASN A 283 -7.65 -22.05 -29.90
CA ASN A 283 -7.22 -23.21 -29.13
C ASN A 283 -6.92 -22.81 -27.66
N PRO A 284 -7.86 -23.03 -26.71
CA PRO A 284 -7.69 -22.66 -25.31
C PRO A 284 -6.50 -23.33 -24.62
N ASN A 285 -6.04 -24.47 -25.16
CA ASN A 285 -4.89 -25.18 -24.62
C ASN A 285 -3.57 -24.42 -24.77
N ARG A 286 -3.51 -23.39 -25.63
CA ARG A 286 -2.36 -22.48 -25.70
C ARG A 286 -2.20 -21.62 -24.45
N MET A 287 -3.31 -21.33 -23.78
CA MET A 287 -3.31 -20.60 -22.51
C MET A 287 -3.22 -21.56 -21.33
N VAL A 288 -4.00 -22.65 -21.35
CA VAL A 288 -4.05 -23.64 -20.27
C VAL A 288 -3.70 -25.01 -20.84
N PRO A 289 -2.47 -25.52 -20.65
CA PRO A 289 -1.94 -26.69 -21.37
C PRO A 289 -2.50 -28.03 -20.86
N LEU A 290 -3.83 -28.17 -20.81
CA LEU A 290 -4.52 -29.38 -20.37
C LEU A 290 -4.22 -30.56 -21.29
N ASP A 291 -4.22 -30.33 -22.60
CA ASP A 291 -3.91 -31.37 -23.60
C ASP A 291 -2.53 -32.01 -23.38
N THR A 292 -1.52 -31.17 -23.18
CA THR A 292 -0.14 -31.58 -22.95
C THR A 292 -0.01 -32.25 -21.59
N ALA A 293 -0.67 -31.72 -20.56
CA ALA A 293 -0.68 -32.35 -19.24
C ALA A 293 -1.30 -33.76 -19.27
N ARG A 294 -2.41 -33.95 -20.00
CA ARG A 294 -3.08 -35.24 -20.17
C ARG A 294 -2.25 -36.22 -21.00
N GLU A 295 -1.57 -35.75 -22.05
CA GLU A 295 -0.65 -36.58 -22.83
C GLU A 295 0.51 -37.13 -21.97
N LEU A 296 1.04 -36.29 -21.08
CA LEU A 296 2.18 -36.64 -20.24
C LEU A 296 1.80 -37.45 -19.01
N GLU A 297 0.60 -37.29 -18.45
CA GLU A 297 0.15 -37.90 -17.19
C GLU A 297 0.46 -39.42 -17.07
N PRO A 298 0.19 -40.28 -18.09
CA PRO A 298 0.44 -41.72 -17.97
C PRO A 298 1.91 -42.11 -17.75
N ASN A 299 2.85 -41.31 -18.25
CA ASN A 299 4.29 -41.62 -18.23
C ASN A 299 5.13 -40.57 -17.47
N GLY A 300 4.51 -39.46 -17.09
CA GLY A 300 5.17 -38.30 -16.49
C GLY A 300 5.43 -38.44 -14.99
N GLY A 301 4.90 -39.49 -14.37
CA GLY A 301 5.08 -39.75 -12.94
C GLY A 301 4.36 -38.74 -12.06
N PHE A 302 3.21 -38.20 -12.50
CA PHE A 302 2.34 -37.30 -11.74
C PHE A 302 0.88 -37.70 -11.97
N SER A 303 -0.03 -37.17 -11.16
CA SER A 303 -1.47 -37.18 -11.41
C SER A 303 -1.95 -35.75 -11.57
N LEU A 304 -2.93 -35.51 -12.45
CA LEU A 304 -3.49 -34.19 -12.67
C LEU A 304 -4.67 -33.95 -11.72
N HIS A 305 -4.69 -32.78 -11.11
CA HIS A 305 -5.79 -32.29 -10.31
C HIS A 305 -7.06 -32.13 -11.17
N GLU A 306 -8.22 -32.31 -10.54
CA GLU A 306 -9.51 -32.41 -11.24
C GLU A 306 -10.04 -31.06 -11.75
N HIS A 307 -9.47 -29.94 -11.30
CA HIS A 307 -9.90 -28.60 -11.66
C HIS A 307 -8.79 -27.73 -12.27
N VAL A 308 -9.18 -26.79 -13.11
CA VAL A 308 -8.37 -25.62 -13.50
C VAL A 308 -8.87 -24.41 -12.73
N TYR A 309 -7.97 -23.61 -12.18
CA TYR A 309 -8.27 -22.37 -11.49
C TYR A 309 -7.98 -21.18 -12.41
N SER A 310 -8.87 -20.18 -12.44
CA SER A 310 -8.83 -19.10 -13.43
C SER A 310 -9.18 -17.74 -12.82
N THR A 311 -8.38 -16.73 -13.18
CA THR A 311 -8.63 -15.30 -12.95
C THR A 311 -8.06 -14.49 -14.13
N THR A 312 -8.19 -13.16 -14.10
CA THR A 312 -7.48 -12.26 -15.03
C THR A 312 -6.45 -11.41 -14.29
N GLY A 313 -5.16 -11.58 -14.61
CA GLY A 313 -4.07 -10.87 -13.93
C GLY A 313 -3.89 -9.41 -14.36
N ASN A 314 -4.42 -9.00 -15.51
CA ASN A 314 -4.24 -7.63 -16.01
C ASN A 314 -4.97 -6.58 -15.16
N GLN A 315 -4.26 -5.46 -14.92
CA GLN A 315 -4.79 -4.26 -14.25
C GLN A 315 -5.27 -4.47 -12.81
N GLY A 316 -5.05 -5.65 -12.21
CA GLY A 316 -5.36 -5.92 -10.81
C GLY A 316 -4.59 -5.02 -9.84
N SER A 317 -5.20 -4.66 -8.71
CA SER A 317 -4.45 -4.03 -7.62
C SER A 317 -3.64 -5.10 -6.87
N MET A 318 -2.45 -4.76 -6.39
CA MET A 318 -1.60 -5.69 -5.63
C MET A 318 -2.33 -6.36 -4.45
N PRO A 319 -3.14 -5.66 -3.63
CA PRO A 319 -3.92 -6.30 -2.58
C PRO A 319 -4.93 -7.32 -3.09
N ALA A 320 -5.62 -7.04 -4.21
CA ALA A 320 -6.60 -7.95 -4.77
C ALA A 320 -5.93 -9.21 -5.35
N MET A 321 -4.83 -9.04 -6.10
CA MET A 321 -4.09 -10.16 -6.67
C MET A 321 -3.46 -11.04 -5.59
N ARG A 322 -2.90 -10.42 -4.53
CA ARG A 322 -2.39 -11.15 -3.36
C ARG A 322 -3.49 -11.98 -2.70
N LYS A 323 -4.66 -11.39 -2.45
CA LYS A 323 -5.81 -12.10 -1.89
C LYS A 323 -6.22 -13.31 -2.75
N ILE A 324 -6.35 -13.13 -4.06
CA ILE A 324 -6.71 -14.23 -4.99
C ILE A 324 -5.65 -15.34 -4.94
N GLY A 325 -4.36 -14.97 -5.00
CA GLY A 325 -3.26 -15.93 -4.91
C GLY A 325 -3.26 -16.72 -3.59
N ASP A 326 -3.46 -16.03 -2.47
CA ASP A 326 -3.53 -16.65 -1.13
C ASP A 326 -4.72 -17.62 -1.01
N GLU A 327 -5.89 -17.25 -1.55
CA GLU A 327 -7.08 -18.11 -1.57
C GLU A 327 -6.90 -19.37 -2.42
N ILE A 328 -6.40 -19.23 -3.65
CA ILE A 328 -6.13 -20.37 -4.55
C ILE A 328 -5.07 -21.28 -3.93
N ALA A 329 -3.98 -20.72 -3.40
CA ALA A 329 -2.91 -21.50 -2.77
C ALA A 329 -3.40 -22.28 -1.55
N ALA A 330 -4.23 -21.66 -0.70
CA ALA A 330 -4.83 -22.33 0.45
C ALA A 330 -5.74 -23.50 0.02
N GLU A 331 -6.54 -23.32 -1.02
CA GLU A 331 -7.42 -24.37 -1.54
C GLU A 331 -6.62 -25.55 -2.11
N LEU A 332 -5.65 -25.26 -2.99
CA LEU A 332 -4.77 -26.28 -3.57
C LEU A 332 -3.99 -27.05 -2.49
N HIS A 333 -3.52 -26.36 -1.46
CA HIS A 333 -2.85 -27.01 -0.32
C HIS A 333 -3.79 -27.96 0.43
N ASN A 334 -5.04 -27.53 0.68
CA ASN A 334 -6.05 -28.36 1.35
C ASN A 334 -6.46 -29.58 0.50
N GLU A 335 -6.40 -29.46 -0.82
CA GLU A 335 -6.68 -30.55 -1.76
C GLU A 335 -5.47 -31.48 -2.00
N GLY A 336 -4.36 -31.25 -1.30
CA GLY A 336 -3.16 -32.09 -1.38
C GLY A 336 -2.40 -31.94 -2.70
N VAL A 337 -2.53 -30.78 -3.36
CA VAL A 337 -1.74 -30.45 -4.55
C VAL A 337 -0.29 -30.18 -4.16
N HIS A 338 0.63 -30.77 -4.92
CA HIS A 338 2.07 -30.74 -4.63
C HIS A 338 2.82 -29.77 -5.55
N ALA A 339 2.30 -29.53 -6.75
CA ALA A 339 2.91 -28.65 -7.74
C ALA A 339 1.83 -27.92 -8.55
N VAL A 340 2.17 -26.73 -9.02
CA VAL A 340 1.26 -25.87 -9.79
C VAL A 340 1.98 -25.38 -11.04
N ILE A 341 1.35 -25.52 -12.20
CA ILE A 341 1.71 -24.75 -13.39
C ILE A 341 0.80 -23.53 -13.42
N ALA A 342 1.37 -22.37 -13.13
CA ALA A 342 0.71 -21.08 -13.27
C ALA A 342 1.05 -20.49 -14.64
N THR A 343 0.03 -20.26 -15.46
CA THR A 343 0.16 -19.66 -16.79
C THR A 343 -0.26 -18.19 -16.77
N SER A 344 0.51 -17.36 -17.46
CA SER A 344 0.23 -15.94 -17.65
C SER A 344 0.38 -15.55 -19.13
N THR A 345 0.07 -14.29 -19.44
CA THR A 345 -0.08 -13.77 -20.81
C THR A 345 1.18 -13.21 -21.43
#